data_AF-A0A519U5K4-F1
#
_entry.id   AF-A0A519U5K4-F1
#
_cell.length_a   1.000
_cell.length_b   1.000
_cell.length_c   1.000
_cell.angle_alpha   90.00
_cell.angle_beta   90.00
_cell.angle_gamma   90.00
#
_symmetry.space_group_name_H-M   'P 1'
#
loop_
_entity.id
_entity.type
_entity.pdbx_description
1 polymer ?
#
loop_
_entity_poly.entity_id
_entity_poly.type
_entity_poly.pdbx_seq_one_letter_code
_entity_poly.pdbx_strand_id
1 'polypeptide(L)'
;MFQQFIDQDPYLSKHRGEYAERNGATLPWRHQVDLRFAQDIFVAGATKNVLQVTLDIFNFGNFLNRNWGVVQSAPNLANSSVSILTPTNMNALVAGGTTLPTFRLASFGGVPVANSYQTTLTTTSTYYMQLGLRYTFN
;
A
#
# COMPACT_ATOMS: atom_id res chain seq x y z
N MET A 1 -4.73 -4.06 24.34
CA MET A 1 -4.25 -3.49 23.07
C MET A 1 -3.32 -4.43 22.30
N PHE A 2 -2.17 -4.87 22.84
CA PHE A 2 -1.29 -5.82 22.12
C PHE A 2 -1.96 -7.16 21.78
N GLN A 3 -2.71 -7.72 22.74
CA GLN A 3 -3.50 -8.93 22.53
C GLN A 3 -4.46 -8.79 21.33
N GLN A 4 -5.18 -7.66 21.26
CA GLN A 4 -6.11 -7.35 20.18
C GLN A 4 -5.40 -7.20 18.82
N PHE A 5 -4.19 -6.63 18.81
CA PHE A 5 -3.37 -6.54 17.61
C PHE A 5 -2.98 -7.92 17.05
N ILE A 6 -2.64 -8.88 17.92
CA ILE A 6 -2.37 -10.25 17.49
C ILE A 6 -3.68 -10.91 16.99
N ASP A 7 -4.78 -10.73 17.73
CA ASP A 7 -6.04 -11.41 17.44
C ASP A 7 -6.68 -10.93 16.12
N GLN A 8 -6.45 -9.68 15.69
CA GLN A 8 -6.95 -9.18 14.40
C GLN A 8 -6.17 -9.71 13.19
N ASP A 9 -4.94 -10.19 13.37
CA ASP A 9 -4.10 -10.66 12.27
C ASP A 9 -4.23 -12.18 12.08
N PRO A 10 -4.63 -12.67 10.89
CA PRO A 10 -4.81 -14.10 10.65
C PRO A 10 -3.53 -14.94 10.78
N TYR A 11 -2.35 -14.34 10.55
CA TYR A 11 -1.07 -15.01 10.69
C TYR A 11 -0.59 -14.99 12.14
N LEU A 12 -0.59 -13.83 12.80
CA LEU A 12 -0.11 -13.71 14.19
C LEU A 12 -1.01 -14.45 15.17
N SER A 13 -2.34 -14.45 14.95
CA SER A 13 -3.28 -15.18 15.81
C SER A 13 -3.02 -16.69 15.80
N LYS A 14 -2.61 -17.25 14.65
CA LYS A 14 -2.28 -18.68 14.50
C LYS A 14 -0.93 -19.06 15.09
N HIS A 15 0.03 -18.15 15.09
CA HIS A 15 1.40 -18.38 15.60
C HIS A 15 1.60 -17.76 16.99
N ARG A 16 0.53 -17.69 17.78
CA ARG A 16 0.56 -17.09 19.11
C ARG A 16 1.44 -17.91 20.05
N GLY A 17 2.44 -17.23 20.64
CA GLY A 17 3.41 -17.87 21.54
C GLY A 17 4.58 -18.52 20.80
N GLU A 18 4.57 -18.47 19.47
CA GLU A 18 5.64 -18.96 18.62
C GLU A 18 6.48 -17.80 18.07
N TYR A 19 7.62 -18.15 17.48
CA TYR A 19 8.37 -17.18 16.69
C TYR A 19 7.66 -16.95 15.36
N ALA A 20 7.53 -15.68 14.97
CA ALA A 20 7.08 -15.35 13.63
C ALA A 20 8.10 -15.89 12.61
N GLU A 21 7.62 -16.74 11.70
CA GLU A 21 8.39 -17.27 10.59
C GLU A 21 8.89 -16.16 9.66
N ARG A 22 10.05 -16.42 9.03
CA ARG A 22 10.61 -15.55 8.02
C ARG A 22 9.68 -15.51 6.81
N ASN A 23 9.21 -14.32 6.44
CA ASN A 23 8.25 -14.09 5.36
C ASN A 23 6.90 -14.82 5.53
N GLY A 24 6.55 -15.26 6.74
CA GLY A 24 5.30 -15.99 6.98
C GLY A 24 4.04 -15.11 6.86
N ALA A 25 4.19 -13.79 7.08
CA ALA A 25 3.16 -12.81 6.74
C ALA A 25 3.51 -12.10 5.43
N THR A 26 2.50 -11.92 4.58
CA THR A 26 2.61 -11.17 3.33
C THR A 26 1.63 -9.99 3.34
N LEU A 27 1.84 -9.02 2.44
CA LEU A 27 0.86 -7.95 2.26
C LEU A 27 -0.41 -8.49 1.60
N PRO A 28 -1.58 -7.91 1.90
CA PRO A 28 -2.82 -8.30 1.24
C PRO A 28 -2.73 -8.14 -0.27
N TRP A 29 -3.39 -9.05 -0.98
CA TRP A 29 -3.42 -9.03 -2.43
C TRP A 29 -4.12 -7.78 -2.97
N ARG A 30 -3.54 -7.15 -4.00
CA ARG A 30 -4.10 -5.98 -4.67
C ARG A 30 -4.46 -6.30 -6.11
N HIS A 31 -5.72 -6.04 -6.47
CA HIS A 31 -6.17 -6.07 -7.86
C HIS A 31 -6.15 -4.66 -8.44
N GLN A 32 -5.48 -4.47 -9.57
CA GLN A 32 -5.53 -3.24 -10.37
C GLN A 32 -5.98 -3.59 -11.78
N VAL A 33 -6.94 -2.83 -12.28
CA VAL A 33 -7.42 -2.90 -13.66
C VAL A 33 -7.24 -1.53 -14.27
N ASP A 34 -6.54 -1.46 -15.40
CA ASP A 34 -6.34 -0.25 -16.17
C ASP A 34 -7.13 -0.33 -17.48
N LEU A 35 -7.71 0.78 -17.92
CA LEU A 35 -8.54 0.85 -19.11
C LEU A 35 -7.94 1.84 -20.11
N ARG A 36 -7.84 1.44 -21.38
CA ARG A 36 -7.43 2.32 -22.48
C ARG A 36 -8.49 2.35 -23.56
N PHE A 37 -8.92 3.55 -23.93
CA PHE A 37 -9.72 3.80 -25.12
C PHE A 37 -8.87 4.48 -26.19
N ALA A 38 -8.94 4.01 -27.42
CA ALA A 38 -8.22 4.55 -28.57
C ALA A 38 -9.15 4.64 -29.78
N GLN A 39 -9.19 5.81 -30.41
CA GLN A 39 -9.98 6.05 -31.62
C GLN A 39 -9.09 6.64 -32.70
N ASP A 40 -9.04 5.96 -33.84
CA ASP A 40 -8.42 6.47 -35.06
C ASP A 40 -9.41 7.35 -35.83
N ILE A 41 -8.93 8.50 -36.26
CA ILE A 41 -9.65 9.48 -37.07
C ILE A 41 -8.85 9.65 -38.37
N PHE A 42 -9.45 9.24 -39.48
CA PHE A 42 -8.82 9.39 -40.79
C PHE A 42 -8.98 10.84 -41.27
N VAL A 43 -7.86 11.51 -41.52
CA VAL A 43 -7.86 12.88 -42.01
C VAL A 43 -7.98 12.86 -43.54
N ALA A 44 -8.99 13.54 -44.08
CA ALA A 44 -9.20 13.63 -45.52
C ALA A 44 -8.11 14.49 -46.19
N GLY A 45 -7.54 14.01 -47.30
CA GLY A 45 -6.46 14.67 -48.04
C GLY A 45 -5.87 13.79 -49.15
N ALA A 46 -4.86 14.29 -49.86
CA ALA A 46 -4.18 13.56 -50.94
C ALA A 46 -3.40 12.32 -50.44
N THR A 47 -2.95 12.35 -49.18
CA THR A 47 -2.40 11.21 -48.45
C THR A 47 -3.29 10.85 -47.26
N LYS A 48 -3.44 9.54 -47.00
CA LYS A 48 -4.31 9.01 -45.94
C LYS A 48 -3.61 9.11 -44.58
N ASN A 49 -3.59 10.29 -43.99
CA ASN A 49 -3.03 10.50 -42.65
C ASN A 49 -4.00 10.03 -41.56
N VAL A 50 -3.47 9.62 -40.41
CA VAL A 50 -4.26 9.13 -39.26
C VAL A 50 -3.98 9.97 -38.03
N LEU A 51 -5.04 10.49 -37.41
CA LEU A 51 -5.01 11.11 -36.09
C LEU A 51 -5.63 10.16 -35.08
N GLN A 52 -4.86 9.69 -34.10
CA GLN A 52 -5.37 8.84 -33.02
C GLN A 52 -5.53 9.66 -31.73
N VAL A 53 -6.72 9.59 -31.15
CA VAL A 53 -7.01 10.12 -29.81
C VAL A 53 -7.08 8.95 -28.83
N THR A 54 -6.47 9.12 -27.66
CA THR A 54 -6.42 8.09 -26.62
C THR A 54 -6.80 8.66 -25.26
N LEU A 55 -7.49 7.84 -24.46
CA LEU A 55 -7.78 8.07 -23.04
C LEU A 55 -7.32 6.83 -22.27
N ASP A 56 -6.34 7.01 -21.40
CA ASP A 56 -5.87 6.00 -20.46
C ASP A 56 -6.44 6.31 -19.06
N ILE A 57 -7.07 5.33 -18.43
CA ILE A 57 -7.58 5.40 -17.05
C ILE A 57 -6.84 4.34 -16.24
N PHE A 58 -5.93 4.80 -15.39
CA PHE A 58 -5.20 3.94 -14.48
C PHE A 58 -6.02 3.71 -13.22
N ASN A 59 -5.97 2.48 -12.71
CA ASN A 59 -6.72 2.02 -11.55
C ASN A 59 -8.23 2.26 -11.70
N PHE A 60 -8.79 1.85 -12.84
CA PHE A 60 -10.20 1.97 -13.18
C PHE A 60 -11.13 1.32 -12.14
N GLY A 61 -10.69 0.23 -11.49
CA GLY A 61 -11.42 -0.35 -10.36
C GLY A 61 -11.64 0.65 -9.22
N ASN A 62 -10.62 1.46 -8.89
CA ASN A 62 -10.71 2.50 -7.87
C ASN A 62 -11.66 3.65 -8.29
N PHE A 63 -11.70 3.98 -9.58
CA PHE A 63 -12.65 4.95 -10.14
C PHE A 63 -14.10 4.50 -9.93
N LEU A 64 -14.39 3.20 -10.06
CA LEU A 64 -15.72 2.64 -9.81
C LEU A 64 -16.02 2.47 -8.30
N ASN A 65 -15.04 2.07 -7.50
CA ASN A 65 -15.18 1.91 -6.06
C ASN A 65 -13.89 2.32 -5.34
N ARG A 66 -13.98 3.34 -4.49
CA ARG A 66 -12.83 3.91 -3.75
C ARG A 66 -12.03 2.90 -2.91
N ASN A 67 -12.61 1.75 -2.57
CA ASN A 67 -11.97 0.71 -1.77
C ASN A 67 -11.18 -0.30 -2.63
N TRP A 68 -11.34 -0.29 -3.95
CA TRP A 68 -10.65 -1.21 -4.86
C TRP A 68 -9.32 -0.62 -5.34
N GLY A 69 -8.35 -1.49 -5.64
CA GLY A 69 -7.04 -1.06 -6.13
C GLY A 69 -6.23 -0.20 -5.16
N VAL A 70 -6.58 -0.24 -3.87
CA VAL A 70 -5.87 0.48 -2.81
C VAL A 70 -4.60 -0.28 -2.44
N VAL A 71 -3.48 0.43 -2.32
CA VAL A 71 -2.22 -0.14 -1.85
C VAL A 71 -2.25 -0.20 -0.32
N GLN A 72 -1.94 -1.38 0.24
CA GLN A 72 -1.77 -1.56 1.67
C GLN A 72 -0.31 -1.73 2.02
N SER A 73 0.07 -1.24 3.19
CA SER A 73 1.43 -1.23 3.69
C SER A 73 1.42 -1.60 5.18
N ALA A 74 2.50 -2.20 5.69
CA ALA A 74 2.65 -2.40 7.12
C ALA A 74 2.78 -1.04 7.84
N PRO A 75 2.20 -0.89 9.04
CA PRO A 75 2.40 0.28 9.88
C PRO A 75 3.89 0.52 10.08
N ASN A 76 4.32 1.78 9.97
CA ASN A 76 5.70 2.20 10.23
C ASN A 76 6.77 1.76 9.19
N LEU A 77 6.37 1.50 7.93
CA LEU A 77 7.34 1.31 6.84
C LEU A 77 8.16 2.56 6.49
N ALA A 78 7.71 3.75 6.93
CA ALA A 78 8.43 5.01 6.68
C ALA A 78 9.83 5.05 7.32
N ASN A 79 10.10 4.23 8.34
CA ASN A 79 11.39 4.18 9.04
C ASN A 79 12.17 2.89 8.80
N SER A 80 11.89 2.16 7.71
CA SER A 80 12.63 0.95 7.30
C SER A 80 12.69 -0.17 8.37
N SER A 81 11.79 -0.16 9.34
CA SER A 81 11.71 -1.14 10.41
C SER A 81 10.27 -1.32 10.85
N VAL A 82 9.69 -2.48 10.54
CA VAL A 82 8.38 -2.87 11.05
C VAL A 82 8.57 -3.32 12.50
N SER A 83 8.59 -2.37 13.42
CA SER A 83 8.57 -2.65 14.85
C SER A 83 7.16 -2.50 15.38
N ILE A 84 6.57 -3.59 15.87
CA ILE A 84 5.23 -3.61 16.49
C ILE A 84 5.31 -3.14 17.96
N LEU A 85 6.46 -3.34 18.61
CA LEU A 85 6.69 -3.01 20.02
C LEU A 85 7.87 -2.05 20.16
N THR A 86 7.69 -0.97 20.91
CA THR A 86 8.74 0.00 21.23
C THR A 86 9.07 -0.06 22.71
N PRO A 87 10.36 -0.21 23.10
CA PRO A 87 10.76 -0.12 24.50
C PRO A 87 10.54 1.30 25.04
N THR A 88 10.12 1.42 26.30
CA THR A 88 9.71 2.70 26.91
C THR A 88 10.67 3.20 27.99
N ASN A 89 11.50 2.33 28.54
CA ASN A 89 12.40 2.62 29.65
C ASN A 89 13.88 2.49 29.27
N MET A 90 14.23 2.76 28.00
CA MET A 90 15.61 2.56 27.49
C MET A 90 16.68 3.25 28.33
N ASN A 91 16.40 4.44 28.86
CA ASN A 91 17.33 5.21 29.69
C ASN A 91 17.62 4.56 31.06
N ALA A 92 16.78 3.64 31.51
CA ALA A 92 16.93 2.91 32.77
C ALA A 92 17.50 1.51 32.60
N LEU A 93 17.79 1.08 31.36
CA LEU A 93 18.37 -0.22 31.06
C LEU A 93 19.90 -0.12 31.15
N VAL A 94 20.48 -0.92 32.02
CA VAL A 94 21.93 -1.04 32.21
C VAL A 94 22.33 -2.50 32.00
N ALA A 95 23.45 -2.74 31.30
CA ALA A 95 23.96 -4.10 31.10
C ALA A 95 24.23 -4.78 32.46
N GLY A 96 23.64 -5.95 32.68
CA GLY A 96 23.72 -6.68 33.96
C GLY A 96 22.86 -6.10 35.10
N GLY A 97 22.04 -5.08 34.83
CA GLY A 97 21.08 -4.53 35.81
C GLY A 97 19.84 -5.40 35.98
N THR A 98 19.03 -5.11 37.01
CA THR A 98 17.80 -5.85 37.33
C THR A 98 16.54 -5.25 36.69
N THR A 99 16.62 -4.06 36.11
CA THR A 99 15.49 -3.38 35.47
C THR A 99 15.10 -4.10 34.18
N LEU A 100 13.90 -4.68 34.15
CA LEU A 100 13.37 -5.33 32.95
C LEU A 100 12.88 -4.29 31.93
N PRO A 101 13.04 -4.55 30.63
CA PRO A 101 12.49 -3.69 29.58
C PRO A 101 10.96 -3.71 29.61
N THR A 102 10.36 -2.54 29.49
CA THR A 102 8.91 -2.37 29.37
C THR A 102 8.58 -1.91 27.95
N PHE A 103 7.55 -2.50 27.35
CA PHE A 103 7.18 -2.27 25.96
C PHE A 103 5.80 -1.64 25.83
N ARG A 104 5.63 -0.86 24.79
CA ARG A 104 4.33 -0.39 24.29
C ARG A 104 4.18 -0.75 22.82
N LEU A 105 2.94 -0.75 22.32
CA LEU A 105 2.72 -0.78 20.87
C LEU A 105 3.38 0.43 20.21
N ALA A 106 4.00 0.20 19.06
CA ALA A 106 4.50 1.28 18.23
C ALA A 106 3.35 2.21 17.85
N SER A 107 3.66 3.48 17.63
CA SER A 107 2.67 4.50 17.27
C SER A 107 2.93 5.05 15.88
N PHE A 108 1.86 5.24 15.11
CA PHE A 108 1.88 5.94 13.83
C PHE A 108 0.98 7.18 13.95
N GLY A 109 1.51 8.37 13.63
CA GLY A 109 0.77 9.63 13.79
C GLY A 109 0.32 9.91 15.24
N GLY A 110 1.07 9.42 16.24
CA GLY A 110 0.73 9.57 17.66
C GLY A 110 -0.31 8.57 18.19
N VAL A 111 -0.86 7.71 17.33
CA VAL A 111 -1.85 6.69 17.70
C VAL A 111 -1.18 5.32 17.69
N PRO A 112 -1.37 4.46 18.71
CA PRO A 112 -0.78 3.13 18.69
C PRO A 112 -1.36 2.29 17.55
N VAL A 113 -0.50 1.48 16.90
CA VAL A 113 -0.89 0.66 15.76
C VAL A 113 -1.92 -0.39 16.18
N ALA A 114 -3.10 -0.34 15.54
CA ALA A 114 -4.22 -1.22 15.86
C ALA A 114 -4.37 -2.39 14.86
N ASN A 115 -3.95 -2.19 13.61
CA ASN A 115 -4.08 -3.16 12.52
C ASN A 115 -2.71 -3.46 11.90
N SER A 116 -2.55 -4.66 11.36
CA SER A 116 -1.31 -5.10 10.69
C SER A 116 -1.01 -4.38 9.39
N TYR A 117 -2.03 -3.76 8.80
CA TYR A 117 -1.93 -3.07 7.51
C TYR A 117 -2.69 -1.75 7.55
N GLN A 118 -2.18 -0.78 6.80
CA GLN A 118 -2.81 0.52 6.59
C GLN A 118 -2.80 0.88 5.10
N THR A 119 -3.80 1.64 4.69
CA THR A 119 -3.87 2.18 3.33
C THR A 119 -2.75 3.19 3.10
N THR A 120 -2.02 3.02 2.00
CA THR A 120 -1.05 4.00 1.51
C THR A 120 -1.79 5.17 0.89
N LEU A 121 -1.72 6.35 1.49
CA LEU A 121 -2.42 7.57 1.05
C LEU A 121 -1.60 8.36 0.03
N THR A 122 -1.23 7.71 -1.08
CA THR A 122 -0.52 8.37 -2.20
C THR A 122 -1.27 8.18 -3.50
N THR A 123 -0.78 8.81 -4.59
CA THR A 123 -1.34 8.67 -5.94
C THR A 123 -1.39 7.22 -6.43
N THR A 124 -0.62 6.32 -5.82
CA THR A 124 -0.64 4.88 -6.15
C THR A 124 -1.94 4.17 -5.74
N SER A 125 -2.70 4.75 -4.81
CA SER A 125 -3.98 4.20 -4.32
C SER A 125 -5.21 4.84 -4.95
N THR A 126 -5.04 5.83 -5.83
CA THR A 126 -6.15 6.52 -6.51
C THR A 126 -6.13 6.23 -8.01
N TYR A 127 -7.23 6.51 -8.69
CA TYR A 127 -7.27 6.58 -10.14
C TYR A 127 -6.68 7.90 -10.66
N TYR A 128 -6.12 7.86 -11.86
CA TYR A 128 -5.76 9.05 -12.64
C TYR A 128 -5.94 8.77 -14.13
N MET A 129 -6.10 9.85 -14.90
CA MET A 129 -6.39 9.77 -16.33
C MET A 129 -5.34 10.50 -17.15
N GLN A 130 -5.03 9.98 -18.33
CA GLN A 130 -4.11 10.59 -19.28
C GLN A 130 -4.77 10.66 -20.67
N LEU A 131 -4.71 11.85 -21.28
CA LEU A 131 -5.12 12.07 -22.66
C LEU A 131 -3.87 12.04 -23.56
N GLY A 132 -3.98 11.34 -24.69
CA GLY A 132 -2.90 11.23 -25.66
C GLY A 132 -3.37 11.51 -27.08
N LEU A 133 -2.49 12.12 -27.87
CA LEU A 133 -2.69 12.42 -29.28
C LEU A 133 -1.51 11.86 -30.07
N ARG A 134 -1.78 11.14 -31.16
CA ARG A 134 -0.75 10.64 -32.07
C ARG A 134 -1.14 10.96 -33.52
N TYR A 135 -0.21 11.53 -34.27
CA TYR A 135 -0.36 11.74 -35.70
C TYR A 135 0.58 10.81 -36.46
N THR A 136 0.08 10.13 -37.48
CA THR A 136 0.86 9.24 -38.35
C THR A 136 0.79 9.74 -39.79
N PHE A 137 1.97 10.08 -40.32
CA PHE A 137 2.18 10.48 -41.71
C PHE A 137 2.27 9.22 -42.58
N ASN A 138 1.48 9.15 -43.66
CA ASN A 138 1.54 8.10 -44.68
C ASN A 138 1.88 8.70 -46.05
#